data_AF-A0A958B0C5-F1
#
_entry.id   AF-A0A958B0C5-F1
#
_cell.length_a   1.000
_cell.length_b   1.000
_cell.length_c   1.000
_cell.angle_alpha   90.00
_cell.angle_beta   90.00
_cell.angle_gamma   90.00
#
_symmetry.space_group_name_H-M   'P 1'
#
loop_
_entity.id
_entity.type
_entity.pdbx_description
1 polymer ?
#
loop_
_entity_poly.entity_id
_entity_poly.type
_entity_poly.pdbx_seq_one_letter_code
_entity_poly.pdbx_strand_id
1 'polypeptide(L)'
;EASYHPDGDVQMAVLAEDRLQDLRMTRRTRTFEDVSDEDVLRQIAGEHGLTPEMSLDGPTHPVLAQVNQSDLAFMRERARAIGAELWVEGTTLHCQSRSERDASSVDLEYGVNLMAFTVRADLAHQCTELGVAGWDVGAKEAIDETADDSVVSSELNGGTSGASVLEEALLARQERLVHSAPRSVSEARGEVEARFRERARRFVTGSGVSDGDPRIRVGCSVNVAAVGSLFNGSYYVSGVRHLYDGNRGYRTEFDVERPGIGPAEA
;
A
#
# COMPACT_ATOMS: atom_id res chain seq x y z
N GLU A 1 12.64 15.19 -22.36
CA GLU A 1 14.09 15.46 -22.32
C GLU A 1 14.70 15.08 -23.67
N ALA A 2 15.71 15.82 -24.14
CA ALA A 2 16.43 15.48 -25.37
C ALA A 2 17.92 15.46 -25.06
N SER A 3 18.60 14.38 -25.45
CA SER A 3 20.05 14.23 -25.31
C SER A 3 20.68 14.08 -26.70
N TYR A 4 21.81 14.78 -26.87
CA TYR A 4 22.56 14.85 -28.12
C TYR A 4 23.95 14.28 -27.85
N HIS A 5 24.26 13.13 -28.45
CA HIS A 5 25.53 12.45 -28.22
C HIS A 5 26.58 12.87 -29.27
N PRO A 6 27.88 12.89 -28.94
CA PRO A 6 28.96 13.29 -29.85
C PRO A 6 29.01 12.50 -31.17
N ASP A 7 28.50 11.26 -31.16
CA ASP A 7 28.47 10.38 -32.33
C ASP A 7 27.35 10.74 -33.34
N GLY A 8 26.56 11.78 -33.07
CA GLY A 8 25.48 12.27 -33.93
C GLY A 8 24.11 11.67 -33.62
N ASP A 9 24.02 10.74 -32.67
CA ASP A 9 22.77 10.16 -32.22
C ASP A 9 21.95 11.17 -31.39
N VAL A 10 20.69 11.34 -31.78
CA VAL A 10 19.71 12.16 -31.06
C VAL A 10 18.72 11.24 -30.36
N GLN A 11 18.61 11.39 -29.05
CA GLN A 11 17.66 10.64 -28.23
C GLN A 11 16.62 11.60 -27.66
N MET A 12 15.34 11.18 -27.69
CA MET A 12 14.23 11.92 -27.10
C MET A 12 13.53 11.02 -26.08
N ALA A 13 13.33 11.56 -24.88
CA ALA A 13 12.54 10.94 -23.83
C ALA A 13 11.26 11.76 -23.57
N VAL A 14 10.13 11.06 -23.61
CA VAL A 14 8.81 11.61 -23.28
C VAL A 14 8.34 10.92 -22.00
N LEU A 15 7.92 11.72 -21.01
CA LEU A 15 7.32 11.25 -19.78
C LEU A 15 5.84 11.63 -19.82
N ALA A 16 4.98 10.64 -19.61
CA ALA A 16 3.54 10.82 -19.52
C ALA A 16 3.06 10.28 -18.18
N GLU A 17 2.06 10.92 -17.62
CA GLU A 17 1.46 10.54 -16.35
C GLU A 17 -0.05 10.40 -16.51
N ASP A 18 -0.65 9.67 -15.58
CA ASP A 18 -2.11 9.52 -15.53
C ASP A 18 -2.80 10.80 -15.03
N ARG A 19 -4.13 10.71 -14.87
CA ARG A 19 -4.97 11.82 -14.41
C ARG A 19 -4.61 12.31 -13.00
N LEU A 20 -3.89 11.56 -12.18
CA LEU A 20 -3.44 12.01 -10.86
C LEU A 20 -2.46 13.18 -10.96
N GLN A 21 -1.86 13.43 -12.13
CA GLN A 21 -1.08 14.63 -12.38
C GLN A 21 -1.91 15.89 -12.07
N ASP A 22 -3.15 15.99 -12.54
CA ASP A 22 -4.00 17.17 -12.32
C ASP A 22 -4.23 17.45 -10.82
N LEU A 23 -4.44 16.38 -10.05
CA LEU A 23 -4.73 16.45 -8.62
C LEU A 23 -3.53 16.93 -7.79
N ARG A 24 -2.29 16.82 -8.29
CA ARG A 24 -1.09 17.23 -7.55
C ARG A 24 -0.56 18.61 -7.90
N MET A 25 -0.98 19.21 -9.01
CA MET A 25 -0.38 20.46 -9.52
C MET A 25 -0.74 21.70 -8.73
N THR A 26 -1.86 21.70 -8.00
CA THR A 26 -2.35 22.88 -7.27
C THR A 26 -2.47 22.58 -5.78
N ARG A 27 -1.94 23.48 -4.93
CA ARG A 27 -2.15 23.44 -3.48
C ARG A 27 -3.35 24.29 -3.10
N ARG A 28 -4.16 23.80 -2.17
CA ARG A 28 -5.40 24.45 -1.71
C ARG A 28 -5.43 24.56 -0.19
N THR A 29 -6.19 25.53 0.28
CA THR A 29 -6.60 25.65 1.68
C THR A 29 -8.11 25.71 1.74
N ARG A 30 -8.76 24.68 2.30
CA ARG A 30 -10.21 24.58 2.43
C ARG A 30 -10.60 23.61 3.55
N THR A 31 -11.85 23.72 3.99
CA THR A 31 -12.45 22.85 5.00
C THR A 31 -13.64 22.10 4.40
N PHE A 32 -13.89 20.91 4.94
CA PHE A 32 -15.07 20.10 4.68
C PHE A 32 -15.69 19.76 6.04
N GLU A 33 -16.99 20.00 6.20
CA GLU A 33 -17.70 19.89 7.48
C GLU A 33 -18.70 18.74 7.42
N ASP A 34 -18.80 17.98 8.51
CA ASP A 34 -19.75 16.87 8.69
C ASP A 34 -19.75 15.84 7.54
N VAL A 35 -18.56 15.38 7.14
CA VAL A 35 -18.33 14.50 5.97
C VAL A 35 -17.51 13.27 6.33
N SER A 36 -17.76 12.15 5.63
CA SER A 36 -16.86 10.99 5.65
C SER A 36 -15.65 11.20 4.73
N ASP A 37 -14.65 10.33 4.86
CA ASP A 37 -13.54 10.27 3.90
C ASP A 37 -14.03 9.95 2.48
N GLU A 38 -15.02 9.06 2.33
CA GLU A 38 -15.63 8.74 1.04
C GLU A 38 -16.30 9.95 0.39
N ASP A 39 -17.08 10.72 1.14
CA ASP A 39 -17.78 11.91 0.64
C ASP A 39 -16.81 12.93 0.05
N VAL A 40 -15.72 13.21 0.79
CA VAL A 40 -14.72 14.19 0.36
C VAL A 40 -13.93 13.69 -0.85
N LEU A 41 -13.56 12.41 -0.88
CA LEU A 41 -12.84 11.83 -2.01
C LEU A 41 -13.73 11.83 -3.28
N ARG A 42 -15.03 11.54 -3.16
CA ARG A 42 -16.00 11.64 -4.25
C ARG A 42 -16.17 13.07 -4.74
N GLN A 43 -16.27 14.04 -3.83
CA GLN A 43 -16.35 15.46 -4.18
C GLN A 43 -15.11 15.88 -5.00
N ILE A 44 -13.91 15.56 -4.51
CA ILE A 44 -12.66 15.88 -5.19
C ILE A 44 -12.58 15.19 -6.56
N ALA A 45 -12.99 13.93 -6.67
CA ALA A 45 -13.03 13.22 -7.96
C ALA A 45 -13.89 13.98 -8.99
N GLY A 46 -15.08 14.43 -8.57
CA GLY A 46 -15.99 15.20 -9.42
C GLY A 46 -15.40 16.54 -9.88
N GLU A 47 -14.68 17.26 -9.00
CA GLU A 47 -14.00 18.51 -9.34
C GLU A 47 -12.95 18.34 -10.45
N HIS A 48 -12.37 17.15 -10.59
CA HIS A 48 -11.36 16.80 -11.60
C HIS A 48 -11.92 16.00 -12.79
N GLY A 49 -13.24 15.86 -12.88
CA GLY A 49 -13.92 15.13 -13.94
C GLY A 49 -13.60 13.62 -13.96
N LEU A 50 -13.29 13.04 -12.80
CA LEU A 50 -13.06 11.61 -12.63
C LEU A 50 -14.34 10.91 -12.17
N THR A 51 -14.51 9.65 -12.57
CA THR A 51 -15.60 8.79 -12.08
C THR A 51 -15.15 8.12 -10.78
N PRO A 52 -15.74 8.43 -9.62
CA PRO A 52 -15.34 7.79 -8.39
C PRO A 52 -15.90 6.36 -8.30
N GLU A 53 -15.05 5.39 -7.98
CA GLU A 53 -15.42 4.03 -7.60
C GLU A 53 -14.74 3.72 -6.26
N MET A 54 -15.50 3.85 -5.18
CA MET A 54 -14.92 3.86 -3.83
C MET A 54 -15.76 2.99 -2.91
N SER A 55 -15.06 2.28 -2.02
CA SER A 55 -15.62 1.50 -0.92
C SER A 55 -14.76 1.79 0.30
N LEU A 56 -15.17 2.77 1.11
CA LEU A 56 -14.42 3.18 2.29
C LEU A 56 -15.31 3.12 3.52
N ASP A 57 -14.88 2.32 4.49
CA ASP A 57 -15.42 2.37 5.84
C ASP A 57 -14.76 3.49 6.64
N GLY A 58 -15.50 4.10 7.56
CA GLY A 58 -14.91 5.07 8.47
C GLY A 58 -15.93 5.97 9.17
N PRO A 59 -15.45 6.79 10.11
CA PRO A 59 -16.29 7.76 10.80
C PRO A 59 -16.64 8.94 9.89
N THR A 60 -17.70 9.66 10.27
CA THR A 60 -17.92 11.03 9.81
C THR A 60 -17.06 11.98 10.63
N HIS A 61 -16.41 12.92 9.97
CA HIS A 61 -15.55 13.92 10.59
C HIS A 61 -16.30 15.24 10.74
N PRO A 62 -16.29 15.88 11.93
CA PRO A 62 -16.90 17.20 12.10
C PRO A 62 -16.26 18.25 11.19
N VAL A 63 -14.92 18.21 11.07
CA VAL A 63 -14.15 19.07 10.17
C VAL A 63 -12.90 18.35 9.67
N LEU A 64 -12.74 18.27 8.36
CA LEU A 64 -11.48 17.97 7.69
C LEU A 64 -10.92 19.25 7.06
N ALA A 65 -9.64 19.52 7.30
CA ALA A 65 -8.96 20.70 6.76
C ALA A 65 -7.85 20.27 5.80
N GLN A 66 -7.99 20.64 4.53
CA GLN A 66 -6.89 20.59 3.58
C GLN A 66 -6.11 21.89 3.74
N VAL A 67 -4.92 21.85 4.31
CA VAL A 67 -4.14 23.06 4.65
C VAL A 67 -2.92 23.17 3.77
N ASN A 68 -2.94 24.10 2.81
CA ASN A 68 -1.88 24.29 1.83
C ASN A 68 -1.41 22.94 1.26
N GLN A 69 -2.31 22.10 0.79
CA GLN A 69 -2.01 20.74 0.33
C GLN A 69 -2.66 20.52 -1.03
N SER A 70 -2.07 19.71 -1.89
CA SER A 70 -2.74 19.33 -3.15
C SER A 70 -3.84 18.32 -2.90
N ASP A 71 -4.77 18.18 -3.83
CA ASP A 71 -5.86 17.21 -3.68
C ASP A 71 -5.31 15.79 -3.62
N LEU A 72 -4.31 15.47 -4.46
CA LEU A 72 -3.67 14.16 -4.41
C LEU A 72 -3.01 13.87 -3.06
N ALA A 73 -2.32 14.86 -2.48
CA ALA A 73 -1.66 14.69 -1.20
C ALA A 73 -2.69 14.51 -0.07
N PHE A 74 -3.78 15.29 -0.09
CA PHE A 74 -4.87 15.18 0.87
C PHE A 74 -5.57 13.82 0.77
N MET A 75 -5.97 13.40 -0.44
CA MET A 75 -6.60 12.09 -0.65
C MET A 75 -5.70 10.93 -0.20
N ARG A 76 -4.39 11.00 -0.48
CA ARG A 76 -3.43 9.97 -0.01
C ARG A 76 -3.27 9.96 1.50
N GLU A 77 -3.34 11.12 2.16
CA GLU A 77 -3.34 11.20 3.61
C GLU A 77 -4.57 10.52 4.20
N ARG A 78 -5.76 10.87 3.68
CA ARG A 78 -7.03 10.29 4.12
C ARG A 78 -7.10 8.79 3.88
N ALA A 79 -6.75 8.32 2.69
CA ALA A 79 -6.73 6.89 2.36
C ALA A 79 -5.76 6.11 3.26
N ARG A 80 -4.56 6.64 3.53
CA ARG A 80 -3.59 6.00 4.43
C ARG A 80 -4.07 5.90 5.87
N ALA A 81 -4.81 6.89 6.36
CA ALA A 81 -5.34 6.88 7.72
C ALA A 81 -6.28 5.71 7.99
N ILE A 82 -6.94 5.20 6.93
CA ILE A 82 -7.88 4.05 7.00
C ILE A 82 -7.34 2.80 6.31
N GLY A 83 -6.08 2.79 5.86
CA GLY A 83 -5.47 1.64 5.19
C GLY A 83 -6.03 1.33 3.80
N ALA A 84 -6.65 2.31 3.14
CA ALA A 84 -7.14 2.21 1.77
C ALA A 84 -6.07 2.56 0.74
N GLU A 85 -6.23 2.04 -0.48
CA GLU A 85 -5.36 2.30 -1.62
C GLU A 85 -6.06 3.19 -2.64
N LEU A 86 -5.30 4.11 -3.25
CA LEU A 86 -5.79 5.10 -4.23
C LEU A 86 -5.10 4.92 -5.58
N TRP A 87 -5.86 4.69 -6.66
CA TRP A 87 -5.33 4.57 -8.02
C TRP A 87 -6.33 5.04 -9.07
N VAL A 88 -5.87 5.18 -10.32
CA VAL A 88 -6.72 5.55 -11.47
C VAL A 88 -6.61 4.49 -12.56
N GLU A 89 -7.75 4.11 -13.12
CA GLU A 89 -7.86 3.31 -14.34
C GLU A 89 -8.65 4.09 -15.38
N GLY A 90 -7.95 4.59 -16.41
CA GLY A 90 -8.54 5.50 -17.39
C GLY A 90 -9.02 6.80 -16.74
N THR A 91 -10.34 6.94 -16.60
CA THR A 91 -10.99 8.08 -15.93
C THR A 91 -11.64 7.70 -14.60
N THR A 92 -11.55 6.44 -14.19
CA THR A 92 -12.12 5.96 -12.94
C THR A 92 -11.09 6.10 -11.82
N LEU A 93 -11.48 6.76 -10.73
CA LEU A 93 -10.67 6.94 -9.54
C LEU A 93 -11.13 5.95 -8.49
N HIS A 94 -10.26 5.01 -8.17
CA HIS A 94 -10.53 3.97 -7.19
C HIS A 94 -9.96 4.35 -5.83
N CYS A 95 -10.73 4.12 -4.78
CA CYS A 95 -10.25 4.16 -3.41
C CYS A 95 -10.94 3.06 -2.58
N GLN A 96 -10.20 2.02 -2.20
CA GLN A 96 -10.77 0.86 -1.49
C GLN A 96 -9.71 0.14 -0.66
N SER A 97 -10.14 -0.72 0.26
CA SER A 97 -9.22 -1.56 1.02
C SER A 97 -8.48 -2.55 0.12
N ARG A 98 -7.28 -2.97 0.51
CA ARG A 98 -6.50 -3.97 -0.25
C ARG A 98 -7.25 -5.29 -0.43
N SER A 99 -8.12 -5.67 0.51
CA SER A 99 -8.96 -6.87 0.44
C SER A 99 -10.07 -6.81 -0.60
N GLU A 100 -10.49 -5.61 -1.00
CA GLU A 100 -11.56 -5.41 -1.99
C GLU A 100 -11.02 -5.23 -3.41
N ARG A 101 -9.69 -5.11 -3.55
CA ARG A 101 -9.04 -4.97 -4.85
C ARG A 101 -9.22 -6.24 -5.67
N ASP A 102 -9.53 -6.09 -6.97
CA ASP A 102 -9.69 -7.23 -7.89
C ASP A 102 -8.39 -8.05 -7.97
N ALA A 103 -8.43 -9.21 -7.33
CA ALA A 103 -7.26 -10.02 -6.99
C ALA A 103 -6.92 -11.00 -8.13
N SER A 104 -6.60 -10.46 -9.31
CA SER A 104 -5.96 -11.30 -10.33
C SER A 104 -4.65 -11.88 -9.76
N SER A 105 -4.44 -13.18 -9.97
CA SER A 105 -3.24 -13.88 -9.53
C SER A 105 -2.44 -14.38 -10.72
N VAL A 106 -1.12 -14.22 -10.68
CA VAL A 106 -0.19 -14.70 -11.71
C VAL A 106 0.79 -15.69 -11.07
N ASP A 107 0.86 -16.90 -11.61
CA ASP A 107 1.84 -17.90 -11.16
C ASP A 107 3.22 -17.63 -11.78
N LEU A 108 4.24 -17.56 -10.93
CA LEU A 108 5.63 -17.30 -11.28
C LEU A 108 6.54 -18.39 -10.68
N GLU A 109 7.13 -19.20 -11.54
CA GLU A 109 8.06 -20.27 -11.15
C GLU A 109 9.48 -19.90 -11.55
N TYR A 110 10.39 -19.94 -10.56
CA TYR A 110 11.79 -19.63 -10.76
C TYR A 110 12.46 -20.58 -11.76
N GLY A 111 13.10 -20.02 -12.77
CA GLY A 111 13.71 -20.77 -13.87
C GLY A 111 12.75 -21.14 -15.01
N VAL A 112 11.46 -20.79 -14.90
CA VAL A 112 10.47 -20.97 -15.97
C VAL A 112 10.07 -19.60 -16.54
N ASN A 113 9.24 -18.85 -15.81
CA ASN A 113 8.77 -17.52 -16.20
C ASN A 113 9.20 -16.41 -15.22
N LEU A 114 9.86 -16.78 -14.11
CA LEU A 114 10.55 -15.89 -13.19
C LEU A 114 12.07 -16.00 -13.40
N MET A 115 12.64 -14.94 -13.96
CA MET A 115 14.06 -14.87 -14.35
C MET A 115 14.98 -14.58 -13.17
N ALA A 116 14.55 -13.72 -12.25
CA ALA A 116 15.30 -13.35 -11.06
C ALA A 116 14.34 -12.98 -9.93
N PHE A 117 14.72 -13.30 -8.69
CA PHE A 117 13.96 -12.91 -7.51
C PHE A 117 14.92 -12.71 -6.33
N THR A 118 14.83 -11.54 -5.70
CA THR A 118 15.53 -11.23 -4.45
C THR A 118 14.48 -11.01 -3.39
N VAL A 119 14.59 -11.69 -2.25
CA VAL A 119 13.62 -11.62 -1.15
C VAL A 119 14.34 -11.46 0.17
N ARG A 120 13.71 -10.72 1.09
CA ARG A 120 14.24 -10.42 2.42
C ARG A 120 13.12 -10.45 3.44
N ALA A 121 13.33 -11.21 4.52
CA ALA A 121 12.55 -11.11 5.74
C ALA A 121 13.30 -10.19 6.74
N ASP A 122 12.64 -9.13 7.22
CA ASP A 122 13.25 -8.13 8.09
C ASP A 122 12.39 -7.83 9.32
N LEU A 123 12.97 -8.08 10.50
CA LEU A 123 12.36 -7.86 11.80
C LEU A 123 12.63 -6.46 12.37
N ALA A 124 13.55 -5.67 11.80
CA ALA A 124 14.00 -4.40 12.38
C ALA A 124 12.85 -3.42 12.61
N HIS A 125 11.88 -3.45 11.68
CA HIS A 125 10.66 -2.67 11.73
C HIS A 125 9.44 -3.52 12.06
N GLN A 126 9.52 -4.64 12.75
CA GLN A 126 8.33 -5.37 13.24
C GLN A 126 8.03 -5.01 14.70
N CYS A 127 6.79 -5.19 15.14
CA CYS A 127 6.34 -5.03 16.52
C CYS A 127 5.27 -6.09 16.81
N THR A 128 5.12 -6.49 18.08
CA THR A 128 4.07 -7.44 18.49
C THR A 128 2.74 -6.74 18.73
N GLU A 129 2.78 -5.47 19.15
CA GLU A 129 1.60 -4.65 19.40
C GLU A 129 1.93 -3.19 19.05
N LEU A 130 0.95 -2.50 18.47
CA LEU A 130 0.98 -1.06 18.24
C LEU A 130 -0.22 -0.44 18.94
N GLY A 131 0.00 0.61 19.74
CA GLY A 131 -1.06 1.34 20.43
C GLY A 131 -1.18 2.80 20.01
N VAL A 132 -2.35 3.39 20.18
CA VAL A 132 -2.60 4.83 19.99
C VAL A 132 -3.48 5.35 21.12
N ALA A 133 -3.17 6.55 21.63
CA ALA A 133 -3.99 7.21 22.64
C ALA A 133 -4.55 8.53 22.13
N GLY A 134 -5.75 8.85 22.58
CA GLY A 134 -6.45 10.09 22.29
C GLY A 134 -7.37 10.51 23.44
N TRP A 135 -8.19 11.52 23.17
CA TRP A 135 -9.18 12.01 24.11
C TRP A 135 -10.46 12.36 23.38
N ASP A 136 -11.57 11.71 23.74
CA ASP A 136 -12.89 12.07 23.25
C ASP A 136 -13.39 13.27 24.06
N VAL A 137 -13.44 14.44 23.42
CA VAL A 137 -13.89 15.68 24.06
C VAL A 137 -15.39 15.63 24.39
N GLY A 138 -16.20 14.97 23.57
CA GLY A 138 -17.65 14.87 23.74
C GLY A 138 -18.01 13.93 24.89
N ALA A 139 -17.41 12.74 24.90
CA ALA A 139 -17.59 11.74 25.95
C ALA A 139 -16.84 12.09 27.25
N LYS A 140 -15.79 12.91 27.17
CA LYS A 140 -14.84 13.20 28.27
C LYS A 140 -14.11 11.96 28.76
N GLU A 141 -13.75 11.09 27.83
CA GLU A 141 -13.10 9.80 28.09
C GLU A 141 -11.77 9.71 27.35
N ALA A 142 -10.83 8.98 27.94
CA ALA A 142 -9.57 8.64 27.27
C ALA A 142 -9.84 7.57 26.20
N ILE A 143 -9.13 7.68 25.07
CA ILE A 143 -9.11 6.66 24.03
C ILE A 143 -7.76 5.94 24.14
N ASP A 144 -7.77 4.61 24.17
CA ASP A 144 -6.58 3.77 24.12
C ASP A 144 -6.90 2.51 23.31
N GLU A 145 -6.51 2.52 22.04
CA GLU A 145 -6.73 1.39 21.12
C GLU A 145 -5.39 0.76 20.74
N THR A 146 -5.39 -0.55 20.55
CA THR A 146 -4.23 -1.33 20.12
C THR A 146 -4.56 -2.20 18.91
N ALA A 147 -3.51 -2.58 18.17
CA ALA A 147 -3.55 -3.58 17.12
C ALA A 147 -2.36 -4.54 17.25
N ASP A 148 -2.61 -5.80 16.94
CA ASP A 148 -1.65 -6.91 16.93
C ASP A 148 -1.78 -7.70 15.61
N ASP A 149 -1.11 -8.85 15.53
CA ASP A 149 -1.06 -9.65 14.29
C ASP A 149 -2.39 -10.27 13.85
N SER A 150 -3.43 -10.19 14.68
CA SER A 150 -4.79 -10.59 14.29
C SER A 150 -5.29 -9.81 13.06
N VAL A 151 -4.85 -8.56 12.87
CA VAL A 151 -5.31 -7.69 11.77
C VAL A 151 -4.78 -8.08 10.39
N VAL A 152 -3.76 -8.95 10.34
CA VAL A 152 -3.18 -9.51 9.10
C VAL A 152 -3.37 -11.03 8.97
N SER A 153 -4.11 -11.65 9.89
CA SER A 153 -4.31 -13.12 9.92
C SER A 153 -4.85 -13.70 8.61
N SER A 154 -5.75 -12.98 7.93
CA SER A 154 -6.30 -13.37 6.63
C SER A 154 -5.27 -13.30 5.48
N GLU A 155 -4.19 -12.53 5.64
CA GLU A 155 -3.13 -12.37 4.64
C GLU A 155 -2.02 -13.43 4.78
N LEU A 156 -1.96 -14.17 5.89
CA LEU A 156 -0.86 -15.09 6.18
C LEU A 156 -0.88 -16.37 5.34
N ASN A 157 -2.05 -16.81 4.85
CA ASN A 157 -2.20 -18.03 4.05
C ASN A 157 -1.52 -19.27 4.67
N GLY A 158 -1.59 -19.41 5.99
CA GLY A 158 -0.97 -20.52 6.74
C GLY A 158 0.51 -20.33 7.08
N GLY A 159 1.09 -19.17 6.77
CA GLY A 159 2.44 -18.77 7.19
C GLY A 159 2.52 -18.18 8.60
N THR A 160 3.74 -17.94 9.06
CA THR A 160 4.04 -17.30 10.36
C THR A 160 4.24 -15.81 10.18
N SER A 161 3.56 -14.99 11.00
CA SER A 161 3.63 -13.53 10.92
C SER A 161 5.00 -12.99 11.38
N GLY A 162 5.40 -11.81 10.88
CA GLY A 162 6.61 -11.13 11.35
C GLY A 162 6.58 -10.80 12.84
N ALA A 163 5.40 -10.54 13.41
CA ALA A 163 5.20 -10.31 14.83
C ALA A 163 5.48 -11.58 15.65
N SER A 164 4.95 -12.74 15.25
CA SER A 164 5.21 -14.01 15.94
C SER A 164 6.69 -14.39 15.88
N VAL A 165 7.33 -14.24 14.72
CA VAL A 165 8.78 -14.51 14.55
C VAL A 165 9.61 -13.58 15.45
N LEU A 166 9.24 -12.29 15.52
CA LEU A 166 9.91 -11.33 16.39
C LEU A 166 9.76 -11.73 17.86
N GLU A 167 8.55 -12.06 18.31
CA GLU A 167 8.28 -12.43 19.70
C GLU A 167 9.09 -13.66 20.13
N GLU A 168 9.14 -14.70 19.29
CA GLU A 168 9.89 -15.91 19.56
C GLU A 168 11.40 -15.66 19.62
N ALA A 169 11.95 -14.86 18.69
CA ALA A 169 13.39 -14.66 18.57
C ALA A 169 13.95 -13.58 19.51
N LEU A 170 13.19 -12.51 19.77
CA LEU A 170 13.67 -11.28 20.40
C LEU A 170 12.78 -10.75 21.53
N LEU A 171 11.72 -11.49 21.90
CA LEU A 171 10.67 -11.11 22.87
C LEU A 171 9.69 -10.06 22.32
N ALA A 172 8.61 -9.84 23.08
CA ALA A 172 7.57 -8.87 22.76
C ALA A 172 8.13 -7.44 22.60
N ARG A 173 7.63 -6.73 21.58
CA ARG A 173 7.99 -5.35 21.27
C ARG A 173 6.73 -4.54 21.05
N GLN A 174 6.31 -3.83 22.09
CA GLN A 174 5.17 -2.94 22.07
C GLN A 174 5.62 -1.53 21.71
N GLU A 175 4.90 -0.87 20.82
CA GLU A 175 5.15 0.51 20.42
C GLU A 175 3.88 1.34 20.47
N ARG A 176 4.04 2.67 20.51
CA ARG A 176 2.92 3.61 20.46
C ARG A 176 3.08 4.59 19.31
N LEU A 177 1.99 4.82 18.58
CA LEU A 177 1.86 5.95 17.68
C LEU A 177 1.81 7.23 18.52
N VAL A 178 2.60 8.22 18.11
CA VAL A 178 2.69 9.53 18.75
C VAL A 178 2.28 10.59 17.73
N HIS A 179 1.70 11.69 18.21
CA HIS A 179 1.28 12.85 17.42
C HIS A 179 0.08 12.64 16.48
N SER A 180 -0.68 11.55 16.60
CA SER A 180 -1.92 11.39 15.82
C SER A 180 -3.15 12.01 16.49
N ALA A 181 -3.25 11.94 17.82
CA ALA A 181 -4.32 12.54 18.63
C ALA A 181 -5.75 12.26 18.08
N PRO A 182 -6.14 10.97 17.94
CA PRO A 182 -7.47 10.62 17.47
C PRO A 182 -8.54 11.14 18.43
N ARG A 183 -9.68 11.52 17.85
CA ARG A 183 -10.79 12.18 18.56
C ARG A 183 -11.97 11.26 18.81
N SER A 184 -11.94 10.05 18.25
CA SER A 184 -12.93 9.00 18.46
C SER A 184 -12.29 7.62 18.49
N VAL A 185 -12.96 6.67 19.14
CA VAL A 185 -12.55 5.25 19.16
C VAL A 185 -12.43 4.67 17.75
N SER A 186 -13.37 5.00 16.86
CA SER A 186 -13.36 4.51 15.48
C SER A 186 -12.16 5.03 14.67
N GLU A 187 -11.81 6.30 14.84
CA GLU A 187 -10.63 6.90 14.21
C GLU A 187 -9.34 6.26 14.74
N ALA A 188 -9.22 6.12 16.06
CA ALA A 188 -8.09 5.49 16.71
C ALA A 188 -7.87 4.04 16.24
N ARG A 189 -8.95 3.25 16.18
CA ARG A 189 -8.90 1.86 15.71
C ARG A 189 -8.50 1.78 14.24
N GLY A 190 -9.14 2.56 13.37
CA GLY A 190 -8.80 2.58 11.94
C GLY A 190 -7.32 2.93 11.71
N GLU A 191 -6.82 3.95 12.40
CA GLU A 191 -5.43 4.38 12.29
C GLU A 191 -4.44 3.31 12.77
N VAL A 192 -4.64 2.77 13.98
CA VAL A 192 -3.69 1.83 14.57
C VAL A 192 -3.63 0.52 13.79
N GLU A 193 -4.77 0.02 13.32
CA GLU A 193 -4.82 -1.16 12.47
C GLU A 193 -4.18 -0.90 11.10
N ALA A 194 -4.46 0.25 10.45
CA ALA A 194 -3.85 0.61 9.18
C ALA A 194 -2.32 0.69 9.27
N ARG A 195 -1.80 1.29 10.36
CA ARG A 195 -0.36 1.39 10.63
C ARG A 195 0.26 0.03 10.95
N PHE A 196 -0.43 -0.81 11.72
CA PHE A 196 0.05 -2.15 11.99
C PHE A 196 0.14 -2.97 10.68
N ARG A 197 -0.91 -2.95 9.83
CA ARG A 197 -0.90 -3.65 8.53
C ARG A 197 0.22 -3.16 7.63
N GLU A 198 0.43 -1.85 7.50
CA GLU A 198 1.52 -1.26 6.70
C GLU A 198 2.89 -1.81 7.13
N ARG A 199 3.11 -1.89 8.44
CA ARG A 199 4.35 -2.38 9.04
C ARG A 199 4.52 -3.89 8.88
N ALA A 200 3.47 -4.65 9.19
CA ALA A 200 3.45 -6.10 9.09
C ALA A 200 3.71 -6.57 7.65
N ARG A 201 3.06 -5.96 6.65
CA ARG A 201 3.25 -6.31 5.22
C ARG A 201 4.69 -6.16 4.74
N ARG A 202 5.46 -5.24 5.33
CA ARG A 202 6.88 -5.04 5.03
C ARG A 202 7.82 -6.03 5.73
N PHE A 203 7.29 -7.03 6.44
CA PHE A 203 8.10 -8.10 7.02
C PHE A 203 8.86 -8.85 5.93
N VAL A 204 8.16 -9.35 4.91
CA VAL A 204 8.78 -9.98 3.75
C VAL A 204 8.61 -9.06 2.55
N THR A 205 9.73 -8.61 2.00
CA THR A 205 9.77 -7.78 0.79
C THR A 205 10.64 -8.46 -0.27
N GLY A 206 10.31 -8.26 -1.54
CA GLY A 206 11.13 -8.78 -2.62
C GLY A 206 10.99 -7.99 -3.91
N SER A 207 11.94 -8.21 -4.81
CA SER A 207 11.94 -7.66 -6.16
C SER A 207 12.24 -8.78 -7.15
N GLY A 208 11.49 -8.84 -8.24
CA GLY A 208 11.59 -9.89 -9.24
C GLY A 208 11.57 -9.38 -10.67
N VAL A 209 12.02 -10.24 -11.59
CA VAL A 209 11.98 -10.01 -13.04
C VAL A 209 11.31 -11.22 -13.69
N SER A 210 10.25 -11.00 -14.44
CA SER A 210 9.54 -12.03 -15.20
C SER A 210 9.74 -11.87 -16.71
N ASP A 211 9.51 -12.97 -17.43
CA ASP A 211 9.45 -13.00 -18.90
C ASP A 211 8.16 -12.32 -19.42
N GLY A 212 8.09 -11.00 -19.27
CA GLY A 212 7.09 -10.13 -19.88
C GLY A 212 5.62 -10.54 -19.68
N ASP A 213 5.01 -10.21 -18.53
CA ASP A 213 3.57 -10.44 -18.30
C ASP A 213 2.82 -9.14 -17.97
N PRO A 214 1.92 -8.65 -18.85
CA PRO A 214 1.16 -7.40 -18.63
C PRO A 214 0.00 -7.55 -17.62
N ARG A 215 -0.24 -8.77 -17.11
CA ARG A 215 -1.21 -9.03 -16.04
C ARG A 215 -0.65 -8.69 -14.67
N ILE A 216 0.69 -8.69 -14.52
CA ILE A 216 1.35 -8.25 -13.30
C ILE A 216 1.16 -6.74 -13.20
N ARG A 217 0.34 -6.29 -12.27
CA ARG A 217 0.03 -4.87 -12.02
C ARG A 217 0.08 -4.63 -10.52
N VAL A 218 0.37 -3.40 -10.11
CA VAL A 218 0.22 -3.03 -8.69
C VAL A 218 -1.19 -3.40 -8.26
N GLY A 219 -1.34 -4.14 -7.16
CA GLY A 219 -2.63 -4.62 -6.70
C GLY A 219 -2.97 -6.07 -6.96
N CYS A 220 -2.31 -6.67 -7.95
CA CYS A 220 -2.47 -8.10 -8.19
C CYS A 220 -1.68 -8.90 -7.15
N SER A 221 -1.96 -10.19 -7.09
CA SER A 221 -1.10 -11.14 -6.40
C SER A 221 -0.21 -11.89 -7.39
N VAL A 222 0.99 -12.25 -6.97
CA VAL A 222 1.87 -13.17 -7.69
C VAL A 222 2.17 -14.36 -6.79
N ASN A 223 1.95 -15.57 -7.29
CA ASN A 223 2.26 -16.79 -6.57
C ASN A 223 3.65 -17.26 -7.00
N VAL A 224 4.63 -17.09 -6.12
CA VAL A 224 6.04 -17.39 -6.40
C VAL A 224 6.37 -18.82 -5.97
N ALA A 225 6.96 -19.59 -6.87
CA ALA A 225 7.36 -20.97 -6.66
C ALA A 225 8.84 -21.21 -7.00
N ALA A 226 9.38 -22.33 -6.50
CA ALA A 226 10.76 -22.78 -6.71
C ALA A 226 11.86 -21.84 -6.15
N VAL A 227 11.56 -21.07 -5.09
CA VAL A 227 12.52 -20.17 -4.40
C VAL A 227 12.85 -20.60 -2.96
N GLY A 228 12.32 -21.75 -2.52
CA GLY A 228 12.49 -22.33 -1.17
C GLY A 228 11.23 -22.20 -0.32
N SER A 229 11.00 -23.17 0.58
CA SER A 229 9.76 -23.29 1.38
C SER A 229 9.36 -22.02 2.14
N LEU A 230 10.34 -21.34 2.76
CA LEU A 230 10.13 -20.09 3.50
C LEU A 230 9.60 -18.94 2.63
N PHE A 231 9.96 -18.93 1.34
CA PHE A 231 9.71 -17.83 0.41
C PHE A 231 8.76 -18.19 -0.74
N ASN A 232 8.34 -19.45 -0.86
CA ASN A 232 7.25 -19.81 -1.76
C ASN A 232 5.93 -19.22 -1.27
N GLY A 233 5.00 -18.98 -2.19
CA GLY A 233 3.61 -18.61 -1.92
C GLY A 233 3.17 -17.29 -2.53
N SER A 234 2.00 -16.80 -2.10
CA SER A 234 1.40 -15.57 -2.62
C SER A 234 2.08 -14.33 -2.06
N TYR A 235 2.29 -13.37 -2.96
CA TYR A 235 2.84 -12.05 -2.70
C TYR A 235 1.95 -10.99 -3.31
N TYR A 236 1.83 -9.85 -2.65
CA TYR A 236 1.13 -8.71 -3.21
C TYR A 236 2.09 -7.78 -3.94
N VAL A 237 1.70 -7.36 -5.13
CA VAL A 237 2.52 -6.50 -5.97
C VAL A 237 2.34 -5.05 -5.57
N SER A 238 3.40 -4.43 -5.05
CA SER A 238 3.43 -3.04 -4.60
C SER A 238 4.08 -2.09 -5.61
N GLY A 239 4.82 -2.61 -6.58
CA GLY A 239 5.45 -1.85 -7.66
C GLY A 239 5.62 -2.67 -8.92
N VAL A 240 5.47 -2.04 -10.09
CA VAL A 240 5.68 -2.68 -11.40
C VAL A 240 6.35 -1.72 -12.37
N ARG A 241 7.29 -2.24 -13.16
CA ARG A 241 7.85 -1.59 -14.34
C ARG A 241 7.81 -2.56 -15.52
N HIS A 242 6.99 -2.22 -16.51
CA HIS A 242 7.00 -2.90 -17.80
C HIS A 242 8.04 -2.24 -18.70
N LEU A 243 9.02 -3.00 -19.15
CA LEU A 243 10.16 -2.50 -19.92
C LEU A 243 10.23 -3.26 -21.24
N TYR A 244 10.44 -2.54 -22.34
CA TYR A 244 10.66 -3.12 -23.65
C TYR A 244 11.88 -2.48 -24.30
N ASP A 245 12.78 -3.31 -24.82
CA ASP A 245 13.85 -2.86 -25.70
C ASP A 245 14.16 -3.90 -26.78
N GLY A 246 14.81 -3.46 -27.86
CA GLY A 246 15.10 -4.30 -29.03
C GLY A 246 16.08 -5.45 -28.77
N ASN A 247 16.85 -5.42 -27.68
CA ASN A 247 17.87 -6.43 -27.39
C ASN A 247 17.34 -7.50 -26.42
N ARG A 248 16.59 -7.09 -25.40
CA ARG A 248 16.10 -7.96 -24.31
C ARG A 248 14.62 -8.29 -24.42
N GLY A 249 13.90 -7.67 -25.36
CA GLY A 249 12.46 -7.86 -25.51
C GLY A 249 11.66 -7.24 -24.36
N TYR A 250 10.47 -7.79 -24.13
CA TYR A 250 9.55 -7.35 -23.09
C TYR A 250 9.87 -8.05 -21.76
N ARG A 251 10.05 -7.29 -20.69
CA ARG A 251 10.24 -7.79 -19.32
C ARG A 251 9.35 -7.02 -18.35
N THR A 252 8.99 -7.68 -17.27
CA THR A 252 8.25 -7.04 -16.17
C THR A 252 9.06 -7.16 -14.89
N GLU A 253 9.56 -6.03 -14.41
CA GLU A 253 10.19 -5.89 -13.10
C GLU A 253 9.10 -5.54 -12.09
N PHE A 254 9.09 -6.19 -10.93
CA PHE A 254 8.05 -5.99 -9.93
C PHE A 254 8.62 -6.00 -8.51
N ASP A 255 7.98 -5.25 -7.62
CA ASP A 255 8.24 -5.22 -6.19
C ASP A 255 7.04 -5.83 -5.47
N VAL A 256 7.32 -6.63 -4.46
CA VAL A 256 6.33 -7.41 -3.73
C VAL A 256 6.51 -7.35 -2.22
N GLU A 257 5.41 -7.57 -1.52
CA GLU A 257 5.38 -7.62 -0.06
C GLU A 257 4.36 -8.64 0.46
N ARG A 258 4.61 -9.20 1.65
CA ARG A 258 3.66 -10.04 2.40
C ARG A 258 3.97 -10.06 3.90
N PRO A 259 2.97 -10.25 4.78
CA PRO A 259 3.15 -10.15 6.22
C PRO A 259 3.70 -11.41 6.90
N GLY A 260 3.97 -12.48 6.16
CA GLY A 260 4.41 -13.76 6.74
C GLY A 260 5.42 -14.53 5.90
N ILE A 261 6.07 -15.49 6.55
CA ILE A 261 6.96 -16.48 5.91
C ILE A 261 6.29 -17.85 5.89
N GLY A 262 6.68 -18.67 4.92
CA GLY A 262 6.26 -20.07 4.86
C GLY A 262 6.85 -20.89 6.00
N PRO A 263 6.40 -22.14 6.17
CA PRO A 263 6.96 -23.03 7.19
C PRO A 263 8.44 -23.30 6.93
N ALA A 264 9.24 -23.38 7.99
CA ALA A 264 10.60 -23.87 7.90
C ALA A 264 10.58 -25.36 7.50
N GLU A 265 11.47 -25.77 6.61
CA GLU A 265 11.72 -27.19 6.36
C GLU A 265 12.31 -27.82 7.63
N ALA A 266 11.80 -29.01 7.99
CA ALA A 266 12.21 -29.80 9.16
C ALA A 266 13.57 -30.47 8.96
#